data_AF-A0A660MS57-F1
#
_entry.id   AF-A0A660MS57-F1
#
_cell.length_a   1.000
_cell.length_b   1.000
_cell.length_c   1.000
_cell.angle_alpha   90.00
_cell.angle_beta   90.00
_cell.angle_gamma   90.00
#
_symmetry.space_group_name_H-M   'P 1'
#
loop_
_entity.id
_entity.type
_entity.pdbx_description
1 polymer ?
#
loop_
_entity_poly.entity_id
_entity_poly.type
_entity_poly.pdbx_seq_one_letter_code
_entity_poly.pdbx_strand_id
1 'polypeptide(L)'
;MIDSKIVRGAYIGAELKKIIEEKGIQIIEIAAKAGTSQPNVCNALNAKKSFSDDFFRKIAEAIPLTELEIKKIFQKADQEEYRYKYGTDIEKSDEIEEFKKMTREEQRAYFLKQMAFSVSGKNRDAFIEDVDKTIDFFLEKYK
;
A
#
# COMPACT_ATOMS: atom_id res chain seq x y z
N MET A 1 -6.88 -11.84 -0.25
CA MET A 1 -6.51 -10.43 -0.02
C MET A 1 -6.51 -10.20 1.48
N ILE A 2 -5.45 -9.63 2.05
CA ILE A 2 -5.39 -9.36 3.50
C ILE A 2 -6.38 -8.24 3.80
N ASP A 3 -7.04 -8.27 4.97
CA ASP A 3 -7.92 -7.18 5.38
C ASP A 3 -7.10 -5.88 5.48
N SER A 4 -7.49 -4.88 4.71
CA SER A 4 -6.86 -3.56 4.68
C SER A 4 -6.74 -2.89 6.07
N LYS A 5 -7.67 -3.19 7.00
CA LYS A 5 -7.58 -2.70 8.38
C LYS A 5 -6.42 -3.31 9.14
N ILE A 6 -6.00 -4.53 8.78
CA ILE A 6 -4.78 -5.16 9.33
C ILE A 6 -3.55 -4.42 8.82
N VAL A 7 -3.52 -3.99 7.55
CA VAL A 7 -2.42 -3.19 6.97
C VAL A 7 -2.30 -1.85 7.71
N ARG A 8 -3.41 -1.15 7.89
CA ARG A 8 -3.50 0.09 8.69
C ARG A 8 -2.96 -0.11 10.10
N GLY A 9 -3.50 -1.10 10.84
CA GLY A 9 -3.09 -1.38 12.21
C GLY A 9 -1.62 -1.79 12.33
N ALA A 10 -1.09 -2.53 11.35
CA ALA A 10 0.32 -2.90 11.29
C ALA A 10 1.22 -1.68 11.12
N TYR A 11 0.82 -0.73 10.26
CA TYR A 11 1.55 0.54 10.07
C TYR A 11 1.60 1.34 11.38
N ILE A 12 0.44 1.53 12.04
CA ILE A 12 0.36 2.26 13.31
C ILE A 12 1.24 1.59 14.38
N GLY A 13 1.12 0.25 14.51
CA GLY A 13 1.91 -0.52 15.46
C GLY A 13 3.42 -0.38 15.23
N ALA A 14 3.87 -0.41 13.97
CA ALA A 14 5.28 -0.25 13.62
C ALA A 14 5.82 1.15 13.92
N GLU A 15 5.08 2.21 13.58
CA GLU A 15 5.48 3.59 13.85
C GLU A 15 5.56 3.87 15.36
N LEU A 16 4.55 3.42 16.12
CA LEU A 16 4.57 3.56 17.58
C LEU A 16 5.74 2.79 18.19
N LYS A 17 6.02 1.56 17.72
CA LYS A 17 7.15 0.76 18.20
C LYS A 17 8.47 1.49 18.01
N LYS A 18 8.70 2.06 16.82
CA LYS A 18 9.89 2.84 16.51
C LYS A 18 10.05 4.02 17.48
N ILE A 19 8.98 4.79 17.71
CA ILE A 19 9.00 5.94 18.63
C ILE A 19 9.31 5.49 20.06
N ILE A 20 8.75 4.36 20.50
CA ILE A 20 8.99 3.80 21.83
C ILE A 20 10.47 3.42 22.01
N GLU A 21 11.04 2.75 21.00
CA GLU A 21 12.45 2.35 20.98
C GLU A 21 13.37 3.58 20.96
N GLU A 22 13.07 4.59 20.15
CA GLU A 22 13.84 5.84 20.06
C GLU A 22 13.81 6.65 21.37
N LYS A 23 12.65 6.67 22.06
CA LYS A 23 12.50 7.37 23.35
C LYS A 23 12.92 6.54 24.55
N GLY A 24 13.32 5.27 24.36
CA GLY A 24 13.73 4.36 25.43
C GLY A 24 12.63 4.04 26.44
N ILE A 25 11.36 4.10 26.02
CA ILE A 25 10.21 3.91 26.92
C ILE A 25 9.95 2.42 27.11
N GLN A 26 9.73 1.98 28.34
CA GLN A 26 9.43 0.58 28.59
C GLN A 26 7.97 0.25 28.23
N ILE A 27 7.76 -0.88 27.54
CA ILE A 27 6.42 -1.34 27.16
C ILE A 27 5.50 -1.53 28.38
N ILE A 28 6.06 -1.90 29.54
CA ILE A 28 5.28 -2.06 30.77
C ILE A 28 4.68 -0.72 31.26
N GLU A 29 5.40 0.39 31.11
CA GLU A 29 4.91 1.73 31.47
C GLU A 29 3.78 2.17 30.55
N ILE A 30 3.90 1.86 29.25
CA ILE A 30 2.87 2.13 28.25
C ILE A 30 1.62 1.32 28.56
N ALA A 31 1.77 0.04 28.86
CA ALA A 31 0.65 -0.84 29.22
C ALA A 31 -0.10 -0.32 30.45
N ALA A 32 0.63 0.11 31.48
CA ALA A 32 0.05 0.68 32.69
C ALA A 32 -0.76 1.96 32.40
N LYS A 33 -0.19 2.91 31.63
CA LYS A 33 -0.87 4.16 31.24
C LYS A 33 -2.08 3.92 30.33
N ALA A 34 -1.97 2.99 29.39
CA ALA A 34 -3.04 2.64 28.46
C ALA A 34 -4.14 1.76 29.10
N GLY A 35 -3.98 1.33 30.35
CA GLY A 35 -4.94 0.49 31.07
C GLY A 35 -5.09 -0.91 30.46
N THR A 36 -3.99 -1.53 30.02
CA THR A 36 -3.98 -2.84 29.37
C THR A 36 -2.79 -3.69 29.81
N SER A 37 -2.67 -4.91 29.29
CA SER A 37 -1.55 -5.80 29.58
C SER A 37 -0.39 -5.60 28.61
N GLN A 38 0.85 -5.79 29.10
CA GLN A 38 2.06 -5.73 28.28
C GLN A 38 1.99 -6.67 27.05
N PRO A 39 1.49 -7.93 27.16
CA PRO A 39 1.30 -8.78 25.99
C PRO A 39 0.37 -8.19 24.93
N ASN A 40 -0.69 -7.47 25.32
CA ASN A 40 -1.59 -6.83 24.36
C ASN A 40 -0.89 -5.69 23.60
N VAL A 41 -0.10 -4.87 24.30
CA VAL A 41 0.72 -3.83 23.65
C VAL A 41 1.71 -4.47 22.68
N CYS A 42 2.45 -5.51 23.12
CA CYS A 42 3.37 -6.23 22.24
C CYS A 42 2.68 -6.82 21.01
N ASN A 43 1.48 -7.39 21.16
CA ASN A 43 0.74 -7.96 20.04
C ASN A 43 0.29 -6.87 19.05
N ALA A 44 -0.13 -5.70 19.54
CA ALA A 44 -0.52 -4.57 18.69
C ALA A 44 0.68 -3.99 17.92
N LEU A 45 1.79 -3.74 18.61
CA LEU A 45 3.01 -3.17 18.01
C LEU A 45 3.66 -4.09 16.97
N ASN A 46 3.47 -5.41 17.08
CA ASN A 46 4.05 -6.39 16.15
C ASN A 46 3.00 -7.01 15.21
N ALA A 47 1.81 -6.41 15.09
CA ALA A 47 0.73 -6.88 14.23
C ALA A 47 0.36 -8.38 14.39
N LYS A 48 0.54 -8.95 15.60
CA LYS A 48 0.26 -10.37 15.88
C LYS A 48 -1.22 -10.66 16.04
N LYS A 49 -2.02 -9.63 16.35
CA LYS A 49 -3.48 -9.69 16.47
C LYS A 49 -4.09 -8.40 15.91
N SER A 50 -5.35 -8.47 15.49
CA SER A 50 -6.11 -7.28 15.14
C SER A 50 -6.54 -6.52 16.40
N PHE A 51 -6.44 -5.20 16.37
CA PHE A 51 -6.85 -4.28 17.41
C PHE A 51 -7.59 -3.10 16.79
N SER A 52 -8.44 -2.43 17.58
CA SER A 52 -9.19 -1.25 17.14
C SER A 52 -8.33 0.01 17.14
N ASP A 53 -8.73 1.02 16.36
CA ASP A 53 -8.11 2.35 16.37
C ASP A 53 -8.12 2.99 17.76
N ASP A 54 -9.18 2.80 18.53
CA ASP A 54 -9.25 3.22 19.95
C ASP A 54 -8.14 2.59 20.80
N PHE A 55 -7.81 1.32 20.54
CA PHE A 55 -6.73 0.65 21.26
C PHE A 55 -5.37 1.24 20.89
N PHE A 56 -5.12 1.48 19.61
CA PHE A 56 -3.90 2.15 19.15
C PHE A 56 -3.80 3.58 19.66
N ARG A 57 -4.92 4.31 19.73
CA ARG A 57 -4.97 5.67 20.27
C ARG A 57 -4.58 5.70 21.75
N LYS A 58 -5.10 4.76 22.57
CA LYS A 58 -4.68 4.61 23.98
C LYS A 58 -3.18 4.34 24.13
N ILE A 59 -2.59 3.52 23.25
CA ILE A 59 -1.14 3.29 23.25
C ILE A 59 -0.40 4.59 22.87
N ALA A 60 -0.86 5.30 21.85
CA ALA A 60 -0.24 6.54 21.39
C ALA A 60 -0.28 7.65 22.46
N GLU A 61 -1.41 7.79 23.17
CA GLU A 61 -1.60 8.74 24.28
C GLU A 61 -0.75 8.39 25.51
N ALA A 62 -0.36 7.12 25.69
CA ALA A 62 0.54 6.69 26.75
C ALA A 62 2.02 7.04 26.49
N ILE A 63 2.35 7.43 25.25
CA ILE A 63 3.67 7.92 24.83
C ILE A 63 3.65 9.46 24.95
N PRO A 64 4.76 10.13 25.32
CA PRO A 64 4.86 11.59 25.30
C PRO A 64 4.92 12.10 23.84
N LEU A 65 3.76 12.10 23.20
CA LEU A 65 3.46 12.64 21.88
C LEU A 65 2.42 13.75 22.01
N THR A 66 2.50 14.72 21.12
CA THR A 66 1.46 15.72 20.92
C THR A 66 0.30 15.14 20.12
N GLU A 67 -0.90 15.71 20.27
CA GLU A 67 -2.07 15.33 19.47
C GLU A 67 -1.80 15.44 17.96
N LEU A 68 -0.97 16.40 17.53
CA LEU A 68 -0.59 16.56 16.12
C LEU A 68 0.28 15.38 15.63
N GLU A 69 1.21 14.89 16.45
CA GLU A 69 2.04 13.73 16.11
C GLU A 69 1.19 12.46 16.01
N ILE A 70 0.28 12.26 16.97
CA ILE A 70 -0.67 11.14 16.93
C ILE A 70 -1.51 11.20 15.65
N LYS A 71 -2.10 12.36 15.34
CA LYS A 71 -2.88 12.55 14.10
C LYS A 71 -2.07 12.25 12.84
N LYS A 72 -0.80 12.66 12.77
CA LYS A 72 0.08 12.38 11.63
C LYS A 72 0.32 10.89 11.44
N ILE A 73 0.48 10.11 12.51
CA ILE A 73 0.65 8.65 12.42
C ILE A 73 -0.60 8.01 11.82
N PHE A 74 -1.78 8.36 12.33
CA PHE A 74 -3.05 7.82 11.83
C PHE A 74 -3.32 8.25 10.38
N GLN A 75 -3.04 9.51 10.03
CA GLN A 75 -3.18 9.99 8.66
C GLN A 75 -2.28 9.24 7.67
N LYS A 76 -1.04 8.92 8.04
CA LYS A 76 -0.17 8.09 7.21
C LYS A 76 -0.67 6.65 7.10
N ALA A 77 -1.24 6.12 8.17
CA ALA A 77 -1.88 4.80 8.14
C ALA A 77 -3.11 4.77 7.20
N ASP A 78 -3.91 5.84 7.17
CA ASP A 78 -5.00 6.01 6.18
C ASP A 78 -4.45 5.97 4.75
N GLN A 79 -3.35 6.68 4.48
CA GLN A 79 -2.71 6.70 3.16
C GLN A 79 -2.17 5.33 2.76
N GLU A 80 -1.55 4.61 3.69
CA GLU A 80 -1.05 3.25 3.46
C GLU A 80 -2.20 2.27 3.17
N GLU A 81 -3.29 2.36 3.94
CA GLU A 81 -4.50 1.57 3.70
C GLU A 81 -5.11 1.87 2.32
N TYR A 82 -5.18 3.15 1.95
CA TYR A 82 -5.68 3.59 0.66
C TYR A 82 -4.81 3.06 -0.48
N ARG A 83 -3.48 3.18 -0.37
CA ARG A 83 -2.54 2.63 -1.36
C ARG A 83 -2.65 1.11 -1.46
N TYR A 84 -2.84 0.41 -0.35
CA TYR A 84 -3.06 -1.04 -0.39
C TYR A 84 -4.36 -1.42 -1.11
N LYS A 85 -5.44 -0.67 -0.89
CA LYS A 85 -6.75 -0.92 -1.52
C LYS A 85 -6.78 -0.60 -3.00
N TYR A 86 -6.20 0.52 -3.39
CA TYR A 86 -6.44 1.14 -4.70
C TYR A 86 -5.16 1.42 -5.48
N GLY A 87 -3.97 1.30 -4.88
CA GLY A 87 -2.69 1.67 -5.49
C GLY A 87 -2.47 0.96 -6.83
N THR A 88 -2.74 -0.35 -6.90
CA THR A 88 -2.62 -1.11 -8.15
C THR A 88 -3.62 -0.68 -9.22
N ASP A 89 -4.83 -0.26 -8.83
CA ASP A 89 -5.83 0.19 -9.81
C ASP A 89 -5.56 1.63 -10.27
N ILE A 90 -5.02 2.47 -9.39
CA ILE A 90 -4.54 3.82 -9.72
C ILE A 90 -3.32 3.72 -10.65
N GLU A 91 -2.33 2.89 -10.32
CA GLU A 91 -1.16 2.66 -11.18
C GLU A 91 -1.55 2.16 -12.56
N LYS A 92 -2.49 1.21 -12.66
CA LYS A 92 -3.02 0.75 -13.95
C LYS A 92 -3.77 1.86 -14.70
N SER A 93 -4.54 2.68 -13.99
CA SER A 93 -5.23 3.82 -14.59
C SER A 93 -4.24 4.84 -15.14
N ASP A 94 -3.20 5.16 -14.37
CA ASP A 94 -2.15 6.10 -14.77
C ASP A 94 -1.36 5.55 -15.96
N GLU A 95 -0.99 4.27 -15.96
CA GLU A 95 -0.34 3.59 -17.09
C GLU A 95 -1.22 3.63 -18.35
N ILE A 96 -2.54 3.41 -18.22
CA ILE A 96 -3.50 3.51 -19.34
C ILE A 96 -3.57 4.94 -19.88
N GLU A 97 -3.62 5.94 -19.00
CA GLU A 97 -3.66 7.36 -19.40
C GLU A 97 -2.35 7.84 -20.02
N GLU A 98 -1.20 7.36 -19.53
CA GLU A 98 0.10 7.58 -20.17
C GLU A 98 0.13 6.91 -21.54
N PHE A 99 -0.33 5.66 -21.64
CA PHE A 99 -0.38 4.92 -22.91
C PHE A 99 -1.25 5.64 -23.97
N LYS A 100 -2.38 6.23 -23.58
CA LYS A 100 -3.23 7.03 -24.47
C LYS A 100 -2.53 8.27 -25.02
N LYS A 101 -1.59 8.84 -24.28
CA LYS A 101 -0.83 10.07 -24.65
C LYS A 101 0.41 9.77 -25.49
N MET A 102 0.88 8.53 -25.52
CA MET A 102 2.03 8.10 -26.32
C MET A 102 1.76 8.24 -27.83
N THR A 103 2.83 8.46 -28.59
CA THR A 103 2.79 8.33 -30.05
C THR A 103 2.57 6.87 -30.46
N ARG A 104 2.13 6.64 -31.70
CA ARG A 104 1.90 5.28 -32.20
C ARG A 104 3.16 4.41 -32.17
N GLU A 105 4.33 4.99 -32.42
CA GLU A 105 5.61 4.28 -32.35
C GLU A 105 5.94 3.84 -30.92
N GLU A 106 5.73 4.72 -29.94
CA GLU A 106 5.92 4.42 -28.51
C GLU A 106 4.92 3.35 -28.02
N GLN A 107 3.66 3.42 -28.44
CA GLN A 107 2.64 2.41 -28.13
C GLN A 107 3.03 1.02 -28.66
N ARG A 108 3.53 0.95 -29.89
CA ARG A 108 4.06 -0.29 -30.47
C ARG A 108 5.26 -0.81 -29.68
N ALA A 109 6.21 0.05 -29.35
CA ALA A 109 7.37 -0.34 -28.55
C ALA A 109 6.97 -0.87 -27.16
N TYR A 110 5.99 -0.24 -26.51
CA TYR A 110 5.43 -0.68 -25.24
C TYR A 110 4.83 -2.08 -25.35
N PHE A 111 3.94 -2.33 -26.31
CA PHE A 111 3.33 -3.64 -26.52
C PHE A 111 4.36 -4.71 -26.88
N LEU A 112 5.30 -4.41 -27.77
CA LEU A 112 6.37 -5.35 -28.15
C LEU A 112 7.29 -5.69 -26.97
N LYS A 113 7.55 -4.74 -26.06
CA LYS A 113 8.31 -4.98 -24.82
C LYS A 113 7.54 -5.89 -23.85
N GLN A 114 6.25 -5.64 -23.64
CA GLN A 114 5.41 -6.51 -22.79
C GLN A 114 5.31 -7.95 -23.32
N MET A 115 5.30 -8.07 -24.64
CA MET A 115 5.26 -9.34 -25.36
C MET A 115 6.53 -10.17 -25.22
N ALA A 116 7.70 -9.52 -25.15
CA ALA A 116 8.98 -10.18 -24.93
C ALA A 116 8.99 -11.02 -23.63
N PHE A 117 8.13 -10.66 -22.66
CA PHE A 117 7.97 -11.38 -21.40
C PHE A 117 6.83 -12.40 -21.41
N SER A 118 5.90 -12.34 -22.38
CA SER A 118 4.56 -12.95 -22.23
C SER A 118 4.17 -13.96 -23.32
N VAL A 119 4.79 -13.93 -24.52
CA VAL A 119 4.34 -14.77 -25.64
C VAL A 119 5.40 -15.75 -26.10
N SER A 120 4.99 -17.01 -26.26
CA SER A 120 5.86 -18.07 -26.78
C SER A 120 6.31 -17.72 -28.20
N GLY A 121 7.58 -17.99 -28.53
CA GLY A 121 8.19 -17.61 -29.81
C GLY A 121 7.42 -18.04 -31.06
N LYS A 122 6.55 -19.06 -30.97
CA LYS A 122 5.73 -19.56 -32.08
C LYS A 122 4.60 -18.61 -32.52
N ASN A 123 4.16 -17.69 -31.66
CA ASN A 123 3.07 -16.76 -31.94
C ASN A 123 3.56 -15.30 -32.06
N ARG A 124 4.88 -15.09 -32.07
CA ARG A 124 5.48 -13.76 -32.01
C ARG A 124 5.24 -12.98 -33.31
N ASP A 125 5.41 -13.64 -34.46
CA ASP A 125 5.33 -12.99 -35.77
C ASP A 125 3.89 -12.55 -36.11
N ALA A 126 2.92 -13.43 -35.87
CA ALA A 126 1.50 -13.10 -36.05
C ALA A 126 1.04 -11.94 -35.15
N PHE A 127 1.58 -11.82 -33.93
CA PHE A 127 1.26 -10.69 -33.05
C PHE A 127 1.95 -9.40 -33.51
N ILE A 128 3.19 -9.47 -34.01
CA ILE A 128 3.89 -8.29 -34.56
C ILE A 128 3.09 -7.72 -35.74
N GLU A 129 2.52 -8.59 -36.57
CA GLU A 129 1.65 -8.18 -37.69
C GLU A 129 0.34 -7.53 -37.22
N ASP A 130 -0.22 -7.99 -36.10
CA ASP A 130 -1.50 -7.48 -35.56
C ASP A 130 -1.34 -6.48 -34.39
N VAL A 131 -0.14 -5.97 -34.15
CA VAL A 131 0.14 -5.08 -33.00
C VAL A 131 -0.72 -3.81 -33.04
N ASP A 132 -0.93 -3.23 -34.22
CA ASP A 132 -1.78 -2.04 -34.36
C ASP A 132 -3.24 -2.31 -34.04
N LYS A 133 -3.79 -3.43 -34.51
CA LYS A 133 -5.18 -3.81 -34.21
C LYS A 133 -5.35 -4.04 -32.71
N THR A 134 -4.33 -4.59 -32.06
CA THR A 134 -4.30 -4.79 -30.61
C THR A 134 -4.28 -3.46 -29.86
N ILE A 135 -3.49 -2.49 -30.33
CA ILE A 135 -3.45 -1.14 -29.76
C ILE A 135 -4.81 -0.45 -29.94
N ASP A 136 -5.42 -0.53 -31.13
CA ASP A 136 -6.72 0.10 -31.41
C ASP A 136 -7.83 -0.50 -30.54
N PHE A 137 -7.87 -1.83 -30.41
CA PHE A 137 -8.79 -2.51 -29.50
C PHE A 137 -8.57 -2.08 -28.04
N PHE A 138 -7.32 -1.95 -27.60
CA PHE A 138 -7.00 -1.49 -26.25
C PHE A 138 -7.47 -0.05 -26.03
N LEU A 139 -7.17 0.87 -26.94
CA LEU A 139 -7.60 2.27 -26.85
C LEU A 139 -9.13 2.39 -26.86
N GLU A 140 -9.83 1.57 -27.66
CA GLU A 140 -11.30 1.56 -27.70
C GLU A 140 -11.92 1.01 -26.42
N LYS A 141 -11.37 -0.07 -25.88
CA LYS A 141 -11.85 -0.70 -24.64
C LYS A 141 -11.73 0.22 -23.42
N TYR A 142 -10.73 1.11 -23.40
CA TYR A 142 -10.45 2.02 -22.30
C TYR A 142 -10.80 3.48 -22.61
N LYS A 143 -11.68 3.75 -23.60
CA LYS A 143 -12.18 5.11 -23.91
C LYS A 143 -12.85 5.77 -22.72
#